data_AF-A0A963FTA0-F1
#
_entry.id   AF-A0A963FTA0-F1
#
_cell.length_a   1.000
_cell.length_b   1.000
_cell.length_c   1.000
_cell.angle_alpha   90.00
_cell.angle_beta   90.00
_cell.angle_gamma   90.00
#
_symmetry.space_group_name_H-M   'P 1'
#
loop_
_entity.id
_entity.type
_entity.pdbx_description
1 polymer ?
#
loop_
_entity_poly.entity_id
_entity_poly.type
_entity_poly.pdbx_seq_one_letter_code
_entity_poly.pdbx_strand_id
1 'polypeptide(L)' 'MQTLEHDAYLALRADAQVLERDRHGDKVLVLGDGTYLKLFRRKRLISSTAWYPYAKRFADNALALAERNIPCPVVIGL' A
#
# COMPACT_ATOMS: atom_id res chain seq x y z
N MET A 1 10.34 2.06 0.54
CA MET A 1 9.35 3.03 0.05
C MET A 1 9.68 3.28 -1.40
N GLN A 2 9.16 2.40 -2.24
CA GLN A 2 9.28 2.50 -3.67
C GLN A 2 8.28 3.54 -4.17
N THR A 3 8.78 4.53 -4.91
CA THR A 3 7.92 5.40 -5.69
C THR A 3 7.45 4.59 -6.89
N LEU A 4 6.14 4.54 -7.09
CA LEU A 4 5.56 3.86 -8.25
C LEU A 4 5.43 4.87 -9.38
N GLU A 5 6.24 4.69 -10.42
CA GLU A 5 6.13 5.48 -11.65
C GLU A 5 4.76 5.29 -12.31
N HIS A 6 4.29 6.30 -13.03
CA HIS A 6 2.93 6.32 -13.57
C HIS A 6 2.66 5.14 -14.51
N ASP A 7 3.60 4.82 -15.40
CA ASP A 7 3.43 3.73 -16.37
C ASP A 7 3.43 2.35 -15.68
N ALA A 8 4.27 2.18 -14.66
CA ALA A 8 4.27 0.97 -13.84
C ALA A 8 2.95 0.81 -13.08
N TYR A 9 2.38 1.91 -12.59
CA TYR A 9 1.05 1.91 -12.00
C TYR A 9 -0.02 1.50 -13.02
N LEU A 10 -0.02 2.06 -14.23
CA LEU A 10 -0.99 1.73 -15.26
C LEU A 10 -0.92 0.26 -15.66
N ALA A 11 0.28 -0.30 -15.76
CA ALA A 11 0.48 -1.72 -16.04
C ALA A 11 -0.14 -2.61 -14.94
N LEU A 12 0.15 -2.33 -13.66
CA LEU A 12 -0.44 -3.06 -12.53
C LEU A 12 -1.96 -2.88 -12.47
N ARG A 13 -2.46 -1.71 -12.87
CA ARG A 13 -3.87 -1.33 -12.81
C ARG A 13 -4.71 -1.99 -13.90
N ALA A 14 -4.13 -2.39 -15.03
CA ALA A 14 -4.85 -2.86 -16.21
C ALA A 14 -5.79 -4.04 -15.91
N ASP A 15 -5.29 -5.04 -15.20
CA ASP A 15 -6.04 -6.25 -14.84
C ASP A 15 -6.50 -6.26 -13.37
N ALA A 16 -6.47 -5.09 -12.72
CA ALA A 16 -6.77 -4.97 -11.30
C ALA A 16 -8.21 -4.54 -11.02
N GLN A 17 -8.80 -5.14 -9.98
CA GLN A 17 -10.06 -4.68 -9.41
C GLN A 17 -9.79 -3.63 -8.32
N VAL A 18 -10.38 -2.46 -8.46
CA VAL A 18 -10.32 -1.43 -7.41
C VAL A 18 -11.27 -1.80 -6.28
N LEU A 19 -10.74 -1.99 -5.08
CA LEU A 19 -11.53 -2.26 -3.87
C LEU A 19 -11.85 -1.00 -3.08
N GLU A 20 -10.93 -0.04 -3.04
CA GLU A 20 -11.09 1.20 -2.29
C GLU A 20 -10.56 2.39 -3.09
N ARG A 21 -11.30 3.50 -3.04
CA ARG A 21 -10.88 4.82 -3.52
C ARG A 21 -10.84 5.82 -2.38
N ASP A 22 -9.89 6.73 -2.41
CA ASP A 22 -9.86 7.92 -1.55
C ASP A 22 -10.03 9.20 -2.39
N ARG A 23 -9.89 10.37 -1.74
CA ARG A 23 -10.00 11.68 -2.39
C ARG A 23 -9.02 11.88 -3.57
N HIS A 24 -7.95 11.09 -3.63
CA HIS A 24 -6.90 11.17 -4.62
C HIS A 24 -6.96 10.03 -5.66
N GLY A 25 -8.02 9.22 -5.65
CA GLY A 25 -8.26 8.14 -6.62
C GLY A 25 -8.13 6.75 -6.01
N ASP A 26 -7.70 5.78 -6.83
CA ASP A 26 -7.55 4.38 -6.40
C ASP A 26 -6.58 4.29 -5.20
N LYS A 27 -6.93 3.47 -4.21
CA LYS A 27 -6.16 3.33 -2.97
C LYS A 27 -5.82 1.88 -2.67
N VAL A 28 -6.80 0.97 -2.84
CA VAL A 28 -6.58 -0.47 -2.69
C VAL A 28 -7.09 -1.18 -3.93
N LEU A 29 -6.24 -2.03 -4.48
CA LEU A 29 -6.54 -2.83 -5.66
C LEU A 29 -6.17 -4.28 -5.41
N VAL A 30 -6.95 -5.21 -5.97
CA VAL A 30 -6.55 -6.62 -6.16
C VAL A 30 -6.01 -6.74 -7.57
N LEU A 31 -4.78 -7.21 -7.71
CA LEU A 31 -4.11 -7.43 -8.98
C LEU A 31 -4.58 -8.75 -9.62
N GLY A 32 -4.28 -8.95 -10.90
CA GLY A 32 -4.68 -10.16 -11.63
C GLY A 32 -4.13 -11.47 -11.05
N ASP A 33 -3.04 -11.40 -10.28
CA ASP A 33 -2.44 -12.53 -9.57
C ASP A 33 -3.04 -12.77 -8.16
N GLY A 34 -4.04 -11.98 -7.76
CA GLY A 34 -4.69 -12.05 -6.45
C GLY A 34 -3.94 -11.33 -5.32
N THR A 35 -2.78 -10.72 -5.61
CA THR A 35 -2.08 -9.88 -4.63
C THR A 35 -2.72 -8.49 -4.50
N TYR A 36 -2.40 -7.79 -3.42
CA TYR A 36 -3.01 -6.49 -3.13
C TYR A 36 -2.00 -5.35 -3.30
N LEU A 37 -2.38 -4.34 -4.06
CA LEU A 37 -1.66 -3.07 -4.16
C LEU A 37 -2.35 -2.02 -3.28
N LYS A 38 -1.63 -1.48 -2.29
CA LYS A 38 -2.10 -0.41 -1.39
C LYS A 38 -1.27 0.85 -1.54
N LEU A 39 -1.89 1.90 -2.05
CA LEU A 39 -1.24 3.20 -2.26
C LEU A 39 -1.27 4.04 -0.98
N PHE A 40 -0.09 4.42 -0.49
CA PHE A 40 0.06 5.29 0.68
C PHE A 40 0.41 6.71 0.23
N ARG A 41 -0.56 7.61 0.32
CA ARG A 41 -0.41 9.00 -0.12
C ARG A 41 -0.01 9.90 1.06
N ARG A 42 1.03 10.72 0.90
CA ARG A 42 1.42 11.73 1.89
C ARG A 42 0.46 12.92 1.85
N LYS A 43 -0.15 13.27 2.98
CA LYS A 43 -1.16 14.34 3.05
C LYS A 43 -0.62 15.78 3.10
N ARG A 44 0.66 16.05 3.48
CA ARG A 44 1.26 17.40 3.53
C ARG A 44 2.81 17.38 3.42
N LEU A 45 3.38 18.43 2.83
CA LEU A 45 4.84 18.71 2.75
C LEU A 45 5.48 18.97 4.14
N ILE A 46 4.69 19.43 5.10
CA ILE A 46 5.11 19.68 6.50
C ILE A 46 4.26 18.77 7.39
N SER A 47 4.72 17.54 7.61
CA SER A 47 4.18 16.70 8.68
C SER A 47 5.32 15.95 9.34
N SER A 48 5.27 15.85 10.66
CA SER A 48 6.23 15.16 11.54
C SER A 48 6.40 13.65 11.28
N THR A 49 5.94 13.16 10.12
CA THR A 49 6.01 11.75 9.70
C THR A 49 7.10 11.48 8.65
N ALA A 50 7.99 12.44 8.40
CA ALA A 50 9.09 12.27 7.45
C ALA A 50 10.01 11.08 7.81
N TRP A 51 10.11 10.75 9.11
CA TRP A 51 11.01 9.73 9.65
C TRP A 51 10.39 8.33 9.68
N TYR A 52 9.06 8.22 9.59
CA TYR A 52 8.38 6.92 9.62
C TYR A 52 7.19 6.89 8.65
N PRO A 53 7.44 6.52 7.38
CA PRO A 53 6.42 6.53 6.33
C PRO A 53 5.25 5.59 6.64
N TYR A 54 4.05 5.99 6.23
CA TYR A 54 2.82 5.21 6.48
C TYR A 54 2.87 3.78 5.92
N ALA A 55 3.54 3.56 4.79
CA ALA A 55 3.74 2.22 4.23
C ALA A 55 4.57 1.34 5.16
N LYS A 56 5.68 1.87 5.70
CA LYS A 56 6.53 1.13 6.64
C LYS A 56 5.78 0.81 7.94
N ARG A 57 4.99 1.77 8.45
CA ARG A 57 4.09 1.55 9.60
C ARG A 57 3.11 0.41 9.38
N PHE A 58 2.51 0.35 8.21
CA PHE A 58 1.61 -0.73 7.86
C PHE A 58 2.33 -2.08 7.85
N ALA A 59 3.53 -2.13 7.27
CA ALA A 59 4.30 -3.36 7.22
C ALA A 59 4.76 -3.84 8.60
N ASP A 60 5.31 -2.94 9.42
CA ASP A 60 5.74 -3.27 10.78
C ASP A 60 4.54 -3.74 11.62
N ASN A 61 3.36 -3.12 11.47
CA ASN A 61 2.14 -3.57 12.14
C ASN A 61 1.65 -4.93 11.64
N ALA A 62 1.72 -5.19 10.34
CA ALA A 62 1.34 -6.49 9.78
C ALA A 62 2.25 -7.61 10.31
N LEU A 63 3.57 -7.36 10.38
CA LEU A 63 4.52 -8.28 11.01
C LEU A 63 4.20 -8.51 12.49
N ALA A 64 3.93 -7.45 13.24
CA ALA A 64 3.57 -7.55 14.65
C ALA A 64 2.28 -8.35 14.88
N LEU A 65 1.29 -8.26 13.98
CA LEU A 65 0.08 -9.09 14.03
C LEU A 65 0.39 -10.56 13.72
N ALA A 66 1.21 -10.82 12.70
CA ALA A 66 1.63 -12.17 12.32
C ALA A 66 2.38 -12.88 13.47
N GLU A 67 3.31 -12.18 14.14
CA GLU A 67 4.02 -12.68 15.33
C GLU A 67 3.09 -13.07 16.49
N ARG A 68 1.91 -12.44 16.55
CA ARG A 68 0.89 -12.70 17.57
C ARG A 68 -0.14 -13.74 17.13
N ASN A 69 0.08 -14.41 15.98
CA ASN A 69 -0.86 -15.35 15.37
C ASN A 69 -2.24 -14.72 15.05
N ILE A 70 -2.27 -13.41 14.79
CA ILE A 70 -3.49 -12.72 14.38
C ILE A 70 -3.54 -12.72 12.84
N PRO A 71 -4.63 -13.21 12.21
CA PRO A 71 -4.76 -13.20 10.76
C PRO A 71 -4.58 -11.80 10.18
N CYS A 72 -3.59 -11.63 9.30
CA CYS A 72 -3.28 -10.36 8.66
C CYS A 72 -2.65 -10.58 7.28
N PRO A 73 -2.61 -9.54 6.42
CA PRO A 73 -1.92 -9.61 5.14
C PRO A 73 -0.41 -9.85 5.30
N VAL A 74 0.17 -10.65 4.42
CA VAL A 74 1.63 -10.79 4.31
C VAL A 74 2.17 -9.69 3.41
N VAL A 75 3.20 -8.99 3.89
CA VAL A 75 3.84 -7.90 3.13
C VAL A 75 4.90 -8.50 2.21
N ILE A 76 4.74 -8.31 0.90
CA ILE A 76 5.66 -8.83 -0.12
C ILE A 76 6.53 -7.72 -0.76
N GLY A 77 6.26 -6.43 -0.51
CA GLY A 77 7.04 -5.29 -1.05
C GLY A 77 6.70 -3.94 -0.41
N LEU A 78 7.65 -2.98 -0.43
CA LEU A 78 7.58 -1.64 0.22
C LEU A 78 8.23 -0.47 -0.53
#